data_AF-A0A2P5BB13-F1
#
_entry.id   AF-A0A2P5BB13-F1
#
_cell.length_a   1.000
_cell.length_b   1.000
_cell.length_c   1.000
_cell.angle_alpha   90.00
_cell.angle_beta   90.00
_cell.angle_gamma   90.00
#
_symmetry.space_group_name_H-M   'P 1'
#
loop_
_entity.id
_entity.type
_entity.pdbx_description
1 polymer ?
#
loop_
_entity_poly.entity_id
_entity_poly.type
_entity_poly.pdbx_seq_one_letter_code
_entity_poly.pdbx_strand_id
1 'polypeptide(L)'
;MEDQQKVFSLLKGLGNDYDSFIISMLKPPVPLYNDTIQLLQSYENMKSLHNPIISIDEHAAFLAQNKNNSGKSFTNNRQGQILSTQKAGDSHKWDKNLKIHLNK
;
A
#
# COMPACT_ATOMS: atom_id res chain seq x y z
N MET A 1 -16.43 -34.33 22.75
CA MET A 1 -16.30 -34.22 21.29
C MET A 1 -14.84 -34.02 20.96
N GLU A 2 -14.36 -34.73 19.96
CA GLU A 2 -13.03 -34.55 19.40
C GLU A 2 -12.96 -33.22 18.61
N ASP A 3 -11.80 -32.57 18.59
CA ASP A 3 -11.66 -31.26 17.96
C ASP A 3 -11.98 -31.29 16.47
N GLN A 4 -11.64 -32.38 15.79
CA GLN A 4 -12.02 -32.62 14.40
C GLN A 4 -13.55 -32.57 14.22
N GLN A 5 -14.32 -33.22 15.09
CA GLN A 5 -15.79 -33.20 14.99
C GLN A 5 -16.37 -31.79 15.13
N LYS A 6 -15.78 -30.94 15.97
CA LYS A 6 -16.19 -29.53 16.10
C LYS A 6 -15.88 -28.75 14.83
N VAL A 7 -14.70 -28.95 14.25
CA VAL A 7 -14.31 -28.35 12.97
C VAL A 7 -15.26 -28.78 11.86
N PHE A 8 -15.52 -30.08 11.70
CA PHE A 8 -16.48 -30.57 10.71
C PHE A 8 -17.88 -30.00 10.92
N SER A 9 -18.35 -29.90 12.16
CA SER A 9 -19.66 -29.33 12.47
C SER A 9 -19.73 -27.84 12.14
N LEU A 10 -18.67 -27.08 12.43
CA LEU A 10 -18.54 -25.68 12.05
C LEU A 10 -18.57 -25.52 10.53
N LEU A 11 -17.73 -26.25 9.81
CA LEU A 11 -17.61 -26.16 8.35
C LEU A 11 -18.92 -26.55 7.65
N LYS A 12 -19.65 -27.55 8.17
CA LYS A 12 -20.97 -27.95 7.67
C LYS A 12 -22.03 -26.85 7.84
N GLY A 13 -21.88 -25.97 8.82
CA GLY A 13 -22.76 -24.83 9.05
C GLY A 13 -22.44 -23.62 8.18
N LEU A 14 -21.29 -23.61 7.49
CA LEU A 14 -20.93 -22.55 6.55
C LEU A 14 -21.68 -22.75 5.22
N GLY A 15 -22.13 -21.65 4.61
CA GLY A 15 -22.79 -21.69 3.29
C GLY A 15 -21.79 -21.85 2.13
N ASN A 16 -22.32 -21.98 0.91
CA ASN A 16 -21.53 -22.19 -0.32
C ASN A 16 -20.51 -21.07 -0.60
N ASP A 17 -20.75 -19.88 -0.07
CA ASP A 17 -19.81 -18.75 -0.12
C ASP A 17 -18.43 -19.03 0.51
N TYR A 18 -18.31 -20.12 1.27
CA TYR A 18 -17.11 -20.52 2.00
C TYR A 18 -16.45 -21.77 1.44
N ASP A 19 -16.84 -22.24 0.24
CA ASP A 19 -16.34 -23.49 -0.34
C ASP A 19 -14.80 -23.58 -0.33
N SER A 20 -14.11 -22.52 -0.76
CA SER A 20 -12.65 -22.44 -0.76
C SER A 20 -12.06 -22.57 0.65
N PHE A 21 -12.72 -21.97 1.65
CA PHE A 21 -12.31 -22.05 3.05
C PHE A 21 -12.54 -23.46 3.59
N ILE A 22 -13.71 -24.06 3.34
CA ILE A 22 -14.07 -25.41 3.75
C ILE A 22 -13.06 -26.43 3.21
N ILE A 23 -12.76 -26.38 1.90
CA ILE A 23 -11.78 -27.28 1.27
C ILE A 23 -10.40 -27.14 1.94
N SER A 24 -9.98 -25.90 2.23
CA SER A 24 -8.68 -25.66 2.89
C SER A 24 -8.63 -26.24 4.30
N MET A 25 -9.71 -26.14 5.08
CA MET A 25 -9.75 -26.65 6.47
C MET A 25 -9.88 -28.18 6.54
N LEU A 26 -10.40 -28.81 5.48
CA LEU A 26 -10.48 -30.28 5.38
C LEU A 26 -9.18 -30.94 4.96
N LYS A 27 -8.19 -30.17 4.50
CA LYS A 27 -6.89 -30.69 4.07
C LYS A 27 -6.06 -31.12 5.28
N PRO A 28 -5.55 -32.36 5.34
CA PRO A 28 -4.69 -32.80 6.42
C PRO A 28 -3.35 -32.02 6.47
N PRO A 29 -2.82 -31.72 7.68
CA PRO A 29 -3.43 -31.96 8.99
C PRO A 29 -4.58 -30.98 9.27
N VAL A 30 -5.72 -31.52 9.73
CA VAL A 30 -6.89 -30.70 10.08
C VAL A 30 -6.52 -29.79 11.26
N PRO A 31 -6.73 -28.47 11.17
CA PRO A 31 -6.41 -27.54 12.24
C PRO A 31 -7.25 -27.78 13.49
N LEU A 32 -6.81 -27.25 14.62
CA LEU A 32 -7.59 -27.25 15.85
C LEU A 32 -8.83 -26.37 15.70
N TYR A 33 -9.84 -26.59 16.55
CA TYR A 33 -11.07 -25.82 16.48
C TYR A 33 -10.82 -24.31 16.67
N ASN A 34 -10.00 -23.95 17.67
CA ASN A 34 -9.69 -22.54 17.95
C ASN A 34 -8.95 -21.86 16.79
N ASP A 35 -8.04 -22.58 16.14
CA ASP A 35 -7.31 -22.05 14.97
C ASP A 35 -8.26 -21.86 13.79
N THR A 36 -9.20 -22.80 13.60
CA THR A 36 -10.23 -22.71 12.56
C THR A 36 -11.10 -21.46 12.74
N ILE A 37 -11.45 -21.10 13.98
CA ILE A 37 -12.21 -19.86 14.28
C ILE A 37 -11.39 -18.61 13.92
N GLN A 38 -10.10 -18.57 14.28
CA GLN A 38 -9.23 -17.43 13.95
C GLN A 38 -9.02 -17.28 12.44
N LEU A 39 -8.86 -18.41 11.74
CA LEU A 39 -8.75 -18.46 10.28
C LEU A 39 -10.04 -17.99 9.61
N LEU A 40 -11.20 -18.42 10.13
CA LEU A 40 -12.50 -17.97 9.63
C LEU A 40 -12.67 -16.46 9.80
N GLN A 41 -12.36 -15.91 10.98
CA GLN A 41 -12.42 -14.45 11.21
C GLN A 41 -11.53 -13.67 10.23
N SER A 42 -10.32 -14.16 9.98
CA SER A 42 -9.39 -13.55 9.03
C SER A 42 -9.93 -13.63 7.60
N TYR A 43 -10.53 -14.76 7.22
CA TYR A 43 -11.17 -14.96 5.93
C TYR A 43 -12.33 -13.99 5.71
N GLU A 44 -13.20 -13.82 6.71
CA GLU A 44 -14.31 -12.85 6.67
C GLU A 44 -13.84 -11.41 6.48
N ASN A 45 -12.80 -11.01 7.22
CA ASN A 45 -12.21 -9.68 7.10
C ASN A 45 -11.69 -9.44 5.67
N MET A 46 -11.02 -10.41 5.07
CA MET A 46 -10.54 -10.31 3.69
C MET A 46 -11.67 -10.32 2.66
N LYS A 47 -12.73 -11.11 2.89
CA LYS A 47 -13.93 -11.14 2.05
C LYS A 47 -14.66 -9.79 2.08
N SER A 48 -14.76 -9.17 3.25
CA SER A 48 -15.35 -7.83 3.42
C SER A 48 -14.52 -6.73 2.74
N LEU A 49 -13.20 -6.84 2.71
CA LEU A 49 -12.32 -5.87 2.03
C LEU A 49 -12.39 -6.01 0.51
N HIS A 50 -12.55 -7.24 -0.01
CA HIS A 50 -12.61 -7.51 -1.44
C HIS A 50 -14.02 -7.44 -2.05
N ASN A 51 -15.10 -7.37 -1.25
CA ASN A 51 -16.45 -7.06 -1.71
C ASN A 51 -16.61 -5.54 -1.85
N PRO A 52 -16.41 -4.96 -3.06
CA PRO A 52 -16.35 -3.53 -3.22
C PRO A 52 -17.77 -3.02 -3.49
N ILE A 53 -18.55 -2.82 -2.44
CA ILE A 53 -19.59 -1.78 -2.51
C ILE A 53 -18.92 -0.39 -2.40
N ILE A 54 -17.65 -0.34 -2.03
CA ILE A 54 -16.82 0.86 -2.14
C ILE A 54 -15.77 0.59 -3.21
N SER A 55 -16.06 1.06 -4.42
CA SER A 55 -15.10 1.26 -5.49
C SER A 55 -14.00 2.20 -4.99
N ILE A 56 -12.96 1.65 -4.37
CA ILE A 56 -11.74 2.40 -4.11
C ILE A 56 -11.06 2.50 -5.46
N ASP A 57 -11.28 3.63 -6.13
CA ASP A 57 -10.48 4.06 -7.27
C ASP A 57 -9.01 3.78 -6.94
N GLU A 58 -8.40 2.87 -7.70
CA GLU A 58 -7.03 2.36 -7.50
C GLU A 58 -6.00 3.51 -7.41
N HIS A 59 -6.34 4.68 -7.94
CA HIS A 59 -5.51 5.88 -7.93
C HIS A 59 -5.77 6.83 -6.75
N ALA A 60 -6.76 6.55 -5.89
CA ALA A 60 -7.13 7.41 -4.75
C ALA A 60 -5.99 7.56 -3.71
N ALA A 61 -5.15 6.53 -3.55
CA ALA A 61 -4.00 6.58 -2.65
C ALA A 61 -2.97 7.66 -3.06
N PHE A 62 -2.84 7.94 -4.36
CA PHE A 62 -1.92 8.94 -4.88
C PHE A 62 -2.47 10.37 -4.76
N LEU A 63 -3.78 10.55 -4.95
CA LEU A 63 -4.44 11.85 -4.85
C LEU A 63 -4.50 12.39 -3.41
N ALA A 64 -4.49 11.51 -2.40
CA ALA A 64 -4.53 11.90 -0.99
C ALA A 64 -3.26 12.68 -0.54
N GLN A 65 -2.13 12.51 -1.23
CA GLN A 65 -0.85 13.08 -0.80
C GLN A 65 -0.71 14.59 -1.12
N ASN A 66 -1.56 15.17 -1.97
CA ASN A 66 -1.40 16.54 -2.45
C ASN A 66 -2.11 17.61 -1.58
N LYS A 67 -2.78 17.25 -0.48
CA LYS A 67 -3.59 18.20 0.31
C LYS A 67 -2.92 18.77 1.57
N ASN A 68 -1.63 18.49 1.83
CA ASN A 68 -0.95 18.91 3.05
C ASN A 68 0.18 19.94 2.84
N ASN A 69 0.07 20.84 1.85
CA ASN A 69 0.92 22.03 1.77
C ASN A 69 0.08 23.31 1.89
N SER A 70 -0.64 23.46 3.00
CA SER A 70 -1.20 24.74 3.42
C SER A 70 -0.51 25.21 4.70
N GLY A 71 0.44 26.13 4.52
CA GLY A 71 0.70 27.21 5.48
C GLY A 71 1.59 26.89 6.68
N LYS A 72 2.90 26.92 6.47
CA LYS A 72 3.82 27.44 7.50
C LYS A 72 4.76 28.45 6.84
N SER A 73 4.30 29.70 6.75
CA SER A 73 5.15 30.85 6.45
C SER A 73 6.08 31.04 7.64
N PHE A 74 7.35 30.66 7.50
CA PHE A 74 8.40 31.04 8.45
C PHE A 74 8.97 32.38 8.00
N THR A 75 8.40 33.47 8.51
CA THR A 75 8.98 34.81 8.39
C THR A 75 10.13 34.94 9.38
N ASN A 76 11.36 34.67 8.96
CA ASN A 76 12.55 34.97 9.76
C ASN A 76 13.21 36.24 9.25
N ASN A 77 12.76 37.36 9.80
CA ASN A 77 13.42 38.66 9.70
C ASN A 77 14.66 38.62 10.62
N ARG A 78 15.84 38.33 10.08
CA ARG A 78 17.13 38.59 10.76
C ARG A 78 18.01 39.46 9.87
N GLN A 79 17.81 40.75 10.08
CA GLN A 79 18.71 41.85 9.82
C GLN A 79 20.14 41.53 10.30
N GLY A 80 21.16 41.81 9.46
CA GLY A 80 22.59 41.76 9.81
C GLY A 80 23.47 41.22 8.68
N GLN A 81 23.58 41.93 7.57
CA GLN A 81 24.78 42.71 7.16
C GLN A 81 26.02 41.92 6.69
N ILE A 82 26.15 41.90 5.35
CA ILE A 82 27.33 42.17 4.48
C ILE A 82 28.62 41.34 4.67
N LEU A 83 28.94 40.51 3.66
CA LEU A 83 30.25 40.54 2.97
C LEU A 83 30.16 39.86 1.57
N SER A 84 30.28 40.69 0.53
CA SER A 84 30.84 40.52 -0.84
C SER A 84 30.86 39.12 -1.54
N THR A 85 30.72 38.93 -2.86
CA THR A 85 30.82 39.74 -4.08
C THR A 85 30.10 39.02 -5.25
N GLN A 86 29.39 39.82 -6.06
CA GLN A 86 29.41 39.84 -7.54
C GLN A 86 28.81 38.72 -8.40
N LYS A 87 27.76 39.18 -9.10
CA LYS A 87 27.44 39.07 -10.54
C LYS A 87 26.72 37.82 -11.05
N ALA A 88 25.49 38.12 -11.46
CA ALA A 88 24.59 37.36 -12.31
C ALA A 88 25.31 36.77 -13.53
N GLY A 89 25.10 35.47 -13.74
CA GLY A 89 25.49 34.73 -14.93
C GLY A 89 24.25 34.14 -15.58
N ASP A 90 23.98 34.64 -16.77
CA ASP A 90 22.85 34.39 -17.62
C ASP A 90 22.65 32.92 -18.06
N SER A 91 21.36 32.61 -18.23
CA SER A 91 20.77 31.95 -19.40
C SER A 91 21.16 30.51 -19.80
N HIS A 92 20.10 29.71 -19.94
CA HIS A 92 20.05 28.41 -20.60
C HIS A 92 20.81 28.38 -21.93
N LYS A 93 21.71 27.40 -22.11
CA LYS A 93 22.19 27.00 -23.44
C LYS A 93 22.40 25.49 -23.47
N TRP A 94 21.58 24.81 -24.27
CA TRP A 94 21.71 23.38 -24.56
C TRP A 94 22.93 23.14 -25.43
N ASP A 95 23.90 22.36 -24.95
CA ASP A 95 25.02 21.91 -25.78
C ASP A 95 24.57 20.76 -26.69
N LYS A 96 24.39 21.10 -27.96
CA LYS A 96 24.26 20.17 -29.07
C LYS A 96 25.65 20.08 -29.70
N ASN A 97 26.35 18.97 -29.53
CA ASN A 97 27.34 18.38 -30.47
C ASN A 97 28.32 17.47 -29.73
N LEU A 98 27.91 16.22 -29.48
CA LEU A 98 28.88 15.12 -29.36
C LEU A 98 29.38 14.80 -30.77
N LYS A 99 30.49 15.40 -31.18
CA LYS A 99 31.22 14.98 -32.38
C LYS A 99 32.44 14.17 -31.96
N ILE A 100 32.20 12.86 -31.89
CA ILE A 100 33.19 11.80 -32.06
C ILE A 100 34.10 12.10 -33.25
N HIS A 101 35.42 12.08 -33.05
CA HIS A 101 36.40 11.84 -34.10
C HIS A 101 37.54 10.97 -33.57
N LEU A 102 37.68 9.83 -34.25
CA LEU A 102 38.69 8.78 -34.10
C LEU A 102 39.95 9.14 -34.92
N ASN A 103 41.08 8.49 -34.57
CA ASN A 103 42.36 8.33 -35.30
C ASN A 103 43.35 9.51 -35.20
N LYS A 104 44.66 9.26 -35.00
CA LYS A 104 45.54 8.18 -35.49
C LYS A 104 46.52 7.71 -34.42
#